data_AF-H1AGA8-F1
#
_entry.id   AF-H1AGA8-F1
#
_cell.length_a   1.000
_cell.length_b   1.000
_cell.length_c   1.000
_cell.angle_alpha   90.00
_cell.angle_beta   90.00
_cell.angle_gamma   90.00
#
_symmetry.space_group_name_H-M   'P 1'
#
loop_
_entity.id
_entity.type
_entity.pdbx_description
1 polymer ?
#
loop_
_entity_poly.entity_id
_entity_poly.type
_entity_poly.pdbx_seq_one_letter_code
_entity_poly.pdbx_strand_id
1 'polypeptide(L)'
;LRNAFYVLFPIWFHLREAVGIKLLWVAVIGDWLNLVFKWILFGQRPYWWVMDTDYYNNSSVPLIKQFPVTCETGPGSPSGHAMGTAGVYYVMVTSTLTIFRGKKKPTYRFRCLNVILWLAFWAVQLNVCLSRIYLAAHFPH
;
A
#
# COMPACT_ATOMS: atom_id res chain seq x y z
N LEU A 1 0.44 2.48 7.41
CA LEU A 1 1.08 1.49 8.32
C LEU A 1 0.71 1.67 9.79
N ARG A 2 0.49 2.90 10.29
CA ARG A 2 -0.04 3.15 11.64
C ARG A 2 -1.17 2.19 12.06
N ASN A 3 -2.21 2.06 11.24
CA ASN A 3 -3.34 1.16 11.54
C ASN A 3 -2.93 -0.33 11.57
N ALA A 4 -1.90 -0.73 10.82
CA ALA A 4 -1.37 -2.09 10.86
C ALA A 4 -0.69 -2.40 12.20
N PHE A 5 0.08 -1.46 12.74
CA PHE A 5 0.76 -1.63 14.02
C PHE A 5 -0.18 -1.49 15.22
N TYR A 6 -1.11 -0.53 15.21
CA TYR A 6 -1.95 -0.27 16.39
C TYR A 6 -3.23 -1.10 16.46
N VAL A 7 -3.73 -1.58 15.32
CA VAL A 7 -5.02 -2.29 15.27
C VAL A 7 -4.83 -3.72 14.78
N LEU A 8 -4.19 -3.92 13.63
CA LEU A 8 -4.09 -5.26 13.04
C LEU A 8 -3.14 -6.17 13.83
N PHE A 9 -1.98 -5.66 14.24
CA PHE A 9 -1.00 -6.41 15.01
C PHE A 9 -1.59 -7.00 16.32
N PRO A 10 -2.19 -6.22 17.24
CA PRO A 10 -2.70 -6.80 18.48
C PRO A 10 -3.82 -7.82 18.23
N ILE A 11 -4.71 -7.59 17.26
CA ILE A 11 -5.78 -8.54 16.91
C ILE A 11 -5.17 -9.86 16.44
N TRP A 12 -4.25 -9.81 15.47
CA TRP A 12 -3.64 -11.02 14.92
C TRP A 12 -2.71 -11.72 15.88
N PHE A 13 -2.03 -10.97 16.76
CA PHE A 13 -1.18 -11.54 17.79
C PHE A 13 -1.99 -12.39 18.78
N HIS A 14 -3.15 -11.91 19.23
CA HIS A 14 -4.03 -12.68 20.12
C HIS A 14 -4.72 -13.85 19.43
N LEU A 15 -5.02 -13.73 18.13
CA LEU A 15 -5.59 -14.86 17.36
C LEU A 15 -4.54 -15.94 17.11
N ARG A 16 -3.37 -15.56 16.60
CA ARG A 16 -2.27 -16.41 16.15
C ARG A 16 -0.95 -15.62 16.22
N GLU A 17 -0.18 -15.81 17.29
CA GLU A 17 1.10 -15.13 17.53
C GLU A 17 2.01 -15.11 16.29
N ALA A 18 2.19 -16.26 15.63
CA ALA A 18 3.01 -16.38 14.43
C ALA A 18 2.58 -15.47 13.27
N VAL A 19 1.27 -15.19 13.14
CA VAL A 19 0.75 -14.27 12.11
C VAL A 19 1.01 -12.81 12.51
N GLY A 20 0.84 -12.48 13.80
CA GLY A 20 1.19 -11.15 14.33
C GLY A 20 2.66 -10.80 14.13
N ILE A 21 3.57 -11.74 14.46
CA ILE A 21 5.02 -11.57 14.24
C ILE A 21 5.35 -11.42 12.76
N LYS A 22 4.72 -12.23 11.88
CA LYS A 22 4.91 -12.12 10.43
C LYS A 22 4.45 -10.77 9.88
N LEU A 23 3.32 -10.25 10.37
CA LEU A 23 2.82 -8.93 10.00
C LEU A 23 3.80 -7.83 10.39
N LEU A 24 4.38 -7.92 11.60
CA LEU A 24 5.37 -6.97 12.09
C LEU A 24 6.62 -6.95 11.18
N TRP A 25 7.18 -8.12 10.87
CA TRP A 25 8.35 -8.23 10.00
C TRP A 25 8.09 -7.69 8.60
N VAL A 26 6.95 -8.04 8.00
CA VAL A 26 6.61 -7.55 6.65
C VAL A 26 6.43 -6.03 6.65
N ALA A 27 5.84 -5.46 7.69
CA ALA A 27 5.72 -4.01 7.81
C ALA A 27 7.10 -3.34 7.97
N VAL A 28 7.96 -3.84 8.85
CA VAL A 28 9.30 -3.27 9.11
C VAL A 28 10.20 -3.38 7.88
N ILE A 29 10.31 -4.58 7.29
CA ILE A 29 11.15 -4.79 6.10
C ILE A 29 10.58 -4.03 4.91
N GLY A 30 9.25 -4.01 4.77
CA GLY A 30 8.57 -3.23 3.73
C GLY A 30 8.90 -1.75 3.85
N ASP A 31 8.76 -1.15 5.03
CA ASP A 31 9.10 0.27 5.22
C ASP A 31 10.57 0.55 4.97
N TRP A 32 11.46 -0.30 5.45
CA TRP A 32 12.88 -0.15 5.21
C TRP A 32 13.22 -0.20 3.71
N LEU A 33 12.71 -1.19 2.98
CA LEU A 33 12.88 -1.27 1.53
C LEU A 33 12.27 -0.08 0.81
N ASN A 34 11.11 0.43 1.26
CA ASN A 34 10.47 1.58 0.65
C ASN A 34 11.35 2.82 0.76
N LEU A 35 11.94 3.04 1.95
CA LEU A 35 12.86 4.14 2.18
C LEU A 35 14.12 4.00 1.33
N VAL A 36 14.74 2.81 1.31
CA VAL A 36 15.92 2.55 0.48
C VAL A 36 15.62 2.85 -1.00
N PHE A 37 14.52 2.33 -1.54
CA PHE A 37 14.18 2.58 -2.94
C PHE A 37 13.82 4.03 -3.22
N LYS A 38 13.20 4.75 -2.28
CA LYS A 38 12.98 6.19 -2.40
C LYS A 38 14.27 6.97 -2.60
N TRP A 39 15.30 6.63 -1.84
CA TRP A 39 16.61 7.25 -1.95
C TRP A 39 17.42 6.79 -3.16
N ILE A 40 17.09 5.65 -3.77
CA ILE A 40 17.78 5.19 -5.00
C ILE A 40 17.11 5.77 -6.25
N LEU A 41 15.78 5.76 -6.31
CA LEU A 41 15.02 6.10 -7.52
C LEU A 41 14.74 7.60 -7.66
N PHE A 42 14.85 8.39 -6.58
CA PHE A 42 14.65 9.84 -6.58
C PHE A 42 13.41 10.31 -7.37
N GLY A 43 12.30 9.56 -7.25
CA GLY A 43 11.10 9.86 -8.03
C GLY A 43 10.55 11.25 -7.73
N GLN A 44 10.16 11.99 -8.76
CA GLN A 44 9.49 13.28 -8.62
C GLN A 44 8.03 13.10 -8.20
N ARG A 45 7.43 14.12 -7.59
CA ARG A 45 6.02 14.13 -7.20
C ARG A 45 5.24 15.10 -8.10
N PRO A 46 4.07 14.71 -8.63
CA PRO A 46 3.31 15.56 -9.55
C PRO A 46 3.04 16.98 -9.03
N TYR A 47 2.71 17.13 -7.74
CA TYR A 47 2.44 18.44 -7.12
C TYR A 47 3.61 19.43 -7.22
N TRP A 48 4.84 18.95 -6.97
CA TRP A 48 6.05 19.79 -7.07
C TRP A 48 6.52 19.92 -8.51
N TRP A 49 6.50 18.80 -9.25
CA TRP A 49 6.97 18.71 -10.62
C TRP A 49 6.26 19.69 -11.56
N VAL A 50 4.95 19.90 -11.38
CA VAL A 50 4.18 20.80 -12.25
C VAL A 50 4.66 22.26 -12.19
N MET A 51 5.26 22.66 -11.06
CA MET A 51 5.77 24.02 -10.84
C MET A 51 7.21 24.18 -11.30
N ASP A 52 7.98 23.09 -11.29
CA ASP A 52 9.40 23.08 -11.66
C ASP A 52 9.63 22.77 -13.15
N THR A 53 8.63 22.24 -13.86
CA THR A 53 8.80 21.79 -15.24
C THR A 53 8.61 22.91 -16.26
N ASP A 54 9.54 22.98 -17.23
CA ASP A 54 9.41 23.86 -18.42
C ASP A 54 8.33 23.40 -19.41
N TYR A 55 7.71 22.22 -19.18
CA TYR A 55 6.73 21.63 -20.09
C TYR A 55 5.55 22.55 -20.38
N TYR A 56 5.15 23.36 -19.39
CA TYR A 56 4.04 24.30 -19.51
C TYR A 56 4.47 25.73 -19.84
N ASN A 57 5.72 26.02 -20.23
CA ASN A 57 6.17 27.40 -20.47
C ASN A 57 5.34 28.18 -21.52
N ASN A 58 4.77 27.47 -22.51
CA ASN A 58 3.91 28.07 -23.55
C ASN A 58 2.41 27.86 -23.30
N SER A 59 2.00 27.43 -22.10
CA SER A 59 0.61 27.09 -21.77
C SER A 59 0.28 27.43 -20.30
N SER A 60 -0.99 27.50 -19.94
CA SER A 60 -1.35 27.67 -18.53
C SER A 60 -1.04 26.40 -17.74
N VAL A 61 -0.23 26.53 -16.68
CA VAL A 61 0.01 25.45 -15.70
C VAL A 61 -1.33 24.98 -15.13
N PRO A 62 -1.61 23.66 -15.07
CA PRO A 62 -2.87 23.17 -14.55
C PRO A 62 -3.01 23.50 -13.05
N LEU A 63 -4.17 24.01 -12.65
CA LEU A 63 -4.45 24.36 -11.25
C LEU A 63 -4.61 23.10 -10.40
N ILE A 64 -3.59 22.72 -9.65
CA ILE A 64 -3.65 21.59 -8.72
C ILE A 64 -4.18 22.06 -7.36
N LYS A 65 -5.19 21.37 -6.83
CA LYS A 65 -5.67 21.62 -5.47
C LYS A 65 -4.71 21.02 -4.44
N GLN A 66 -4.26 21.83 -3.50
CA GLN A 66 -3.49 21.38 -2.35
C GLN A 66 -4.44 20.85 -1.27
N PHE A 67 -4.19 19.63 -0.80
CA PHE A 67 -4.83 19.06 0.39
C PHE A 67 -3.83 19.01 1.55
N PRO A 68 -4.27 18.89 2.82
CA PRO A 68 -3.38 18.85 3.97
C PRO A 68 -2.29 17.75 3.92
N VAL A 69 -2.52 16.69 3.14
CA VAL A 69 -1.62 15.54 2.97
C VAL A 69 -0.84 15.55 1.65
N THR A 70 -0.98 16.59 0.83
CA THR A 70 -0.34 16.68 -0.50
C THR A 70 1.16 16.97 -0.40
N CYS A 71 1.60 17.73 0.60
CA CYS A 71 2.98 18.21 0.74
C CYS A 71 3.92 17.21 1.41
N GLU A 72 4.04 16.00 0.85
CA GLU A 72 5.06 15.05 1.28
C GLU A 72 6.45 15.53 0.80
N THR A 73 7.41 15.67 1.72
CA THR A 73 8.73 16.32 1.50
C THR A 73 9.86 15.36 1.10
N GLY A 74 9.55 14.09 0.78
CA GLY A 74 10.54 13.08 0.37
C GLY A 74 10.33 12.55 -1.04
N PRO A 75 11.23 11.68 -1.54
CA PRO A 75 11.14 11.11 -2.88
C PRO A 75 9.80 10.40 -3.13
N GLY A 76 9.29 10.54 -4.34
CA GLY A 76 7.98 10.09 -4.77
C GLY A 76 7.90 8.60 -5.10
N SER A 77 8.99 7.91 -5.46
CA SER A 77 8.92 6.53 -5.95
C SER A 77 9.79 5.59 -5.13
N PRO A 78 9.29 4.44 -4.65
CA PRO A 78 7.93 3.89 -4.78
C PRO A 78 6.97 4.38 -3.67
N SER A 79 5.65 4.26 -3.91
CA SER A 79 4.65 4.65 -2.91
C SER A 79 4.64 3.72 -1.70
N GLY A 80 5.06 4.24 -0.54
CA GLY A 80 5.03 3.50 0.73
C GLY A 80 3.63 3.10 1.17
N HIS A 81 2.61 3.88 0.80
CA HIS A 81 1.23 3.55 1.08
C HIS A 81 0.76 2.35 0.27
N ALA A 82 1.07 2.31 -1.03
CA ALA A 82 0.74 1.18 -1.88
C ALA A 82 1.53 -0.08 -1.46
N MET A 83 2.83 0.05 -1.23
CA MET A 83 3.72 -1.07 -0.92
C MET A 83 3.44 -1.66 0.47
N GLY A 84 3.29 -0.80 1.49
CA GLY A 84 2.97 -1.23 2.85
C GLY A 84 1.58 -1.85 2.97
N THR A 85 0.58 -1.29 2.27
CA THR A 85 -0.77 -1.88 2.24
C THR A 85 -0.75 -3.24 1.55
N ALA A 86 -0.09 -3.36 0.41
CA ALA A 86 0.06 -4.63 -0.30
C ALA A 86 0.69 -5.71 0.60
N GLY A 87 1.81 -5.39 1.26
CA GLY A 87 2.50 -6.34 2.15
C GLY A 87 1.61 -6.82 3.30
N VAL A 88 0.98 -5.89 4.01
CA VAL A 88 0.11 -6.21 5.16
C VAL A 88 -1.11 -7.03 4.74
N TYR A 89 -1.85 -6.58 3.72
CA TYR A 89 -3.05 -7.29 3.28
C TYR A 89 -2.74 -8.65 2.66
N TYR A 90 -1.60 -8.79 1.97
CA TYR A 90 -1.16 -10.08 1.45
C TYR A 90 -0.92 -11.09 2.59
N VAL A 91 -0.26 -10.68 3.67
CA VAL A 91 -0.07 -11.53 4.85
C VAL A 91 -1.41 -11.88 5.49
N MET A 92 -2.35 -10.93 5.58
CA MET A 92 -3.70 -11.21 6.12
C MET A 92 -4.46 -12.23 5.27
N VAL A 93 -4.50 -12.06 3.95
CA VAL A 93 -5.21 -12.97 3.02
C VAL A 93 -4.60 -14.37 3.08
N THR A 94 -3.28 -14.47 2.93
CA THR A 94 -2.60 -15.77 2.94
C THR A 94 -2.69 -16.49 4.28
N SER A 95 -2.60 -15.76 5.39
CA SER A 95 -2.76 -16.33 6.73
C SER A 95 -4.19 -16.80 6.98
N THR A 96 -5.19 -16.02 6.57
CA THR A 96 -6.62 -16.40 6.65
C THR A 96 -6.87 -17.67 5.85
N LEU A 97 -6.43 -17.72 4.59
CA LEU A 97 -6.58 -18.92 3.76
C LEU A 97 -5.89 -20.14 4.35
N THR A 98 -4.70 -19.96 4.94
CA THR A 98 -3.96 -21.06 5.57
C THR A 98 -4.71 -21.61 6.80
N ILE A 99 -5.28 -20.72 7.62
CA ILE A 99 -6.08 -21.11 8.80
C ILE A 99 -7.34 -21.87 8.36
N PHE A 100 -8.07 -21.36 7.37
CA PHE A 100 -9.32 -21.97 6.88
C PHE A 100 -9.08 -23.28 6.11
N ARG A 101 -7.95 -23.43 5.42
CA ARG A 101 -7.60 -24.66 4.70
C ARG A 101 -7.37 -25.83 5.65
N GLY A 102 -6.63 -25.60 6.74
CA GLY A 102 -6.25 -26.65 7.68
C GLY A 102 -5.63 -27.87 6.98
N LYS A 103 -5.98 -29.09 7.42
CA LYS A 103 -5.62 -30.37 6.77
C LYS A 103 -6.71 -30.91 5.83
N LYS A 104 -7.78 -30.15 5.56
CA LYS A 104 -8.97 -30.65 4.84
C LYS A 104 -8.84 -30.43 3.33
N LYS A 105 -9.46 -31.31 2.52
CA LYS A 105 -9.54 -31.15 1.06
C LYS A 105 -10.30 -29.86 0.71
N PRO A 106 -9.88 -29.13 -0.34
CA PRO A 106 -10.49 -27.84 -0.69
C PRO A 106 -11.96 -28.01 -1.09
N THR A 107 -12.85 -27.49 -0.25
CA THR A 107 -14.30 -27.46 -0.50
C THR A 107 -14.67 -26.28 -1.41
N TYR A 108 -15.85 -26.33 -2.04
CA TYR A 108 -16.41 -25.20 -2.79
C TYR A 108 -16.39 -23.88 -1.99
N ARG A 109 -16.75 -23.95 -0.69
CA ARG A 109 -16.68 -22.80 0.23
C ARG A 109 -15.28 -22.20 0.36
N PHE A 110 -14.23 -23.04 0.35
CA PHE A 110 -12.85 -22.57 0.40
C PHE A 110 -12.44 -21.83 -0.89
N ARG A 111 -12.88 -22.31 -2.06
CA ARG A 111 -12.64 -21.59 -3.33
C ARG A 111 -13.35 -20.24 -3.36
N CYS A 112 -14.60 -20.19 -2.89
CA CYS A 112 -15.36 -18.94 -2.79
C CYS A 112 -14.66 -17.94 -1.86
N LEU A 113 -14.23 -18.38 -0.67
CA LEU A 113 -13.45 -17.54 0.26
C LEU A 113 -12.16 -17.03 -0.38
N ASN A 114 -11.44 -17.89 -1.10
CA ASN A 114 -10.22 -17.51 -1.82
C ASN A 114 -10.46 -16.38 -2.82
N VAL A 115 -11.49 -16.54 -3.67
CA VAL A 115 -11.87 -15.51 -4.64
C VAL A 115 -12.26 -14.20 -3.95
N ILE A 116 -13.10 -14.26 -2.90
CA ILE A 116 -13.55 -13.07 -2.16
C ILE A 116 -12.37 -12.33 -1.53
N LEU A 117 -11.44 -13.04 -0.88
CA LEU A 117 -10.30 -12.41 -0.21
C LEU A 117 -9.35 -11.75 -1.21
N TRP A 118 -9.11 -12.36 -2.38
CA TRP A 118 -8.28 -11.75 -3.42
C TRP A 118 -8.97 -10.58 -4.11
N LEU A 119 -10.28 -10.65 -4.35
CA LEU A 119 -11.03 -9.51 -4.88
C LEU A 119 -10.98 -8.32 -3.91
N ALA A 120 -11.16 -8.58 -2.61
CA ALA A 120 -11.03 -7.56 -1.58
C ALA A 120 -9.62 -6.96 -1.53
N PHE A 121 -8.57 -7.79 -1.65
CA PHE A 121 -7.19 -7.34 -1.73
C PHE A 121 -6.98 -6.36 -2.90
N TRP A 122 -7.41 -6.74 -4.10
CA TRP A 122 -7.27 -5.89 -5.29
C TRP A 122 -8.08 -4.61 -5.20
N ALA A 123 -9.31 -4.67 -4.65
CA ALA A 123 -10.14 -3.49 -4.44
C ALA A 123 -9.46 -2.47 -3.49
N VAL A 124 -8.90 -2.95 -2.38
CA VAL A 124 -8.14 -2.09 -1.45
C VAL A 124 -6.91 -1.49 -2.14
N GLN A 125 -6.16 -2.31 -2.88
CA GLN A 125 -4.93 -1.85 -3.54
C GLN A 125 -5.23 -0.78 -4.59
N LEU A 126 -6.26 -0.99 -5.42
CA LEU A 126 -6.70 -0.02 -6.42
C LEU A 126 -7.13 1.29 -5.74
N ASN A 127 -7.91 1.23 -4.67
CA ASN A 127 -8.35 2.42 -3.95
C ASN A 127 -7.17 3.22 -3.37
N VAL A 128 -6.16 2.54 -2.81
CA VAL A 128 -4.95 3.19 -2.31
C VAL A 128 -4.16 3.84 -3.44
N CYS A 129 -3.96 3.15 -4.57
CA CYS A 129 -3.26 3.71 -5.72
C CYS A 129 -4.00 4.93 -6.30
N LEU A 130 -5.32 4.83 -6.49
CA LEU A 130 -6.15 5.93 -7.00
C LEU A 130 -6.14 7.13 -6.06
N SER A 131 -6.22 6.92 -4.75
CA SER A 131 -6.11 7.99 -3.75
C SER A 131 -4.79 8.76 -3.89
N ARG A 132 -3.68 8.05 -4.16
CA ARG A 132 -2.35 8.65 -4.30
C ARG A 132 -2.18 9.47 -5.57
N ILE A 133 -2.79 9.01 -6.67
CA ILE A 133 -2.84 9.75 -7.94
C ILE A 133 -3.75 10.98 -7.81
N TYR A 134 -4.92 10.83 -7.19
CA TYR A 134 -5.88 11.93 -6.99
C TYR A 134 -5.28 13.07 -6.17
N LEU A 135 -4.47 12.75 -5.15
CA LEU A 135 -3.76 13.74 -4.33
C LEU A 135 -2.53 14.37 -5.01
N ALA A 136 -2.24 14.01 -6.27
CA ALA A 136 -1.03 14.43 -6.99
C ALA A 136 0.28 14.09 -6.26
N ALA A 137 0.26 13.04 -5.43
CA ALA A 137 1.40 12.64 -4.61
C ALA A 137 2.32 11.64 -5.31
N HIS A 138 1.81 10.90 -6.31
CA HIS A 138 2.53 9.90 -7.11
C HIS A 138 2.05 9.92 -8.57
N PHE A 139 2.95 9.65 -9.51
CA PHE A 139 2.61 9.39 -10.90
C PHE A 139 2.12 7.94 -11.10
N PRO A 140 1.34 7.65 -12.16
CA PRO A 140 0.74 6.33 -12.39
C PRO A 140 1.67 5.29 -13.04
N HIS A 141 2.98 5.34 -12.75
CA HIS A 141 3.98 4.41 -13.29
C HIS A 141 3.95 3.01 -12.64
#